data_AF-A0ABD7JNB8-F1
#
_entry.id   AF-A0ABD7JNB8-F1
#
_cell.length_a   1.000
_cell.length_b   1.000
_cell.length_c   1.000
_cell.angle_alpha   90.00
_cell.angle_beta   90.00
_cell.angle_gamma   90.00
#
_symmetry.space_group_name_H-M   'P 1'
#
loop_
_entity.id
_entity.type
_entity.pdbx_description
1 polymer ?
#
loop_
_entity_poly.entity_id
_entity_poly.type
_entity_poly.pdbx_seq_one_letter_code
_entity_poly.pdbx_strand_id
1 'polypeptide(L)'
;MAKTLYLMRHGQTLFNLRHKVQGWCDAPLTDFGIYQAKVAGQYFKDTGITFDDAYSSTQERACDTLELVTDGKLPYKRVKGLKEWNFGTFEGESTPALWRFLCDLWR
;
A
#
# COMPACT_ATOMS: atom_id res chain seq x y z
N MET A 1 -25.62 -4.68 14.40
CA MET A 1 -25.71 -3.99 13.10
C MET A 1 -24.57 -4.47 12.21
N ALA A 2 -24.81 -4.61 10.91
CA ALA A 2 -23.77 -4.94 9.93
C ALA A 2 -22.86 -3.73 9.69
N LYS A 3 -21.58 -3.99 9.40
CA LYS A 3 -20.58 -2.99 9.00
C LYS A 3 -19.99 -3.43 7.67
N THR A 4 -19.81 -2.48 6.75
CA THR A 4 -19.12 -2.72 5.47
C THR A 4 -17.67 -2.32 5.63
N LEU A 5 -16.75 -3.21 5.28
CA LEU A 5 -15.31 -2.96 5.32
C LEU A 5 -14.77 -2.95 3.89
N TYR A 6 -14.06 -1.88 3.55
CA TYR A 6 -13.32 -1.77 2.29
C TYR A 6 -11.83 -1.93 2.57
N LEU A 7 -11.17 -2.79 1.78
CA LEU A 7 -9.73 -3.00 1.83
C LEU A 7 -9.11 -2.52 0.51
N MET A 8 -8.05 -1.74 0.60
CA MET A 8 -7.35 -1.21 -0.56
C MET A 8 -5.84 -1.42 -0.41
N ARG A 9 -5.21 -1.89 -1.49
CA ARG A 9 -3.75 -1.96 -1.60
C ARG A 9 -3.21 -0.63 -2.15
N HIS A 10 -2.04 -0.22 -1.69
CA HIS A 10 -1.35 0.96 -2.21
C HIS A 10 -1.02 0.86 -3.71
N GLY A 11 -0.84 2.00 -4.37
CA GLY A 11 -0.39 2.06 -5.77
C GLY A 11 1.06 1.58 -5.96
N GLN A 12 1.49 1.44 -7.21
CA GLN A 12 2.87 1.06 -7.54
C GLN A 12 3.91 2.00 -6.90
N THR A 13 4.98 1.43 -6.33
CA THR A 13 6.13 2.16 -5.79
C THR A 13 7.37 2.07 -6.68
N LEU A 14 8.38 2.91 -6.43
CA LEU A 14 9.69 2.81 -7.09
C LEU A 14 10.35 1.44 -6.90
N PHE A 15 10.13 0.77 -5.76
CA PHE A 15 10.70 -0.57 -5.52
C PHE A 15 9.93 -1.65 -6.28
N ASN A 16 8.61 -1.51 -6.43
CA ASN A 16 7.85 -2.40 -7.33
C ASN A 16 8.36 -2.28 -8.77
N LEU A 17 8.55 -1.04 -9.26
CA LEU A 17 9.07 -0.78 -10.61
C LEU A 17 10.49 -1.34 -10.82
N ARG A 18 11.32 -1.31 -9.77
CA ARG A 18 12.71 -1.82 -9.80
C ARG A 18 12.84 -3.30 -9.44
N HIS A 19 11.73 -4.01 -9.25
CA HIS A 19 11.71 -5.41 -8.80
C HIS A 19 12.56 -5.63 -7.52
N LYS A 20 12.39 -4.73 -6.55
CA LYS A 20 13.00 -4.81 -5.23
C LYS A 20 11.98 -5.23 -4.20
N VAL A 21 12.44 -6.02 -3.23
CA VAL A 21 11.68 -6.37 -2.04
C VAL A 21 11.44 -5.10 -1.23
N GLN A 22 10.18 -4.89 -0.85
CA GLN A 22 9.77 -3.77 -0.03
C GLN A 22 8.81 -4.25 1.04
N GLY A 23 9.28 -4.23 2.28
CA GLY A 23 8.47 -4.44 3.47
C GLY A 23 8.42 -3.15 4.25
N TRP A 24 9.28 -3.02 5.25
CA TRP A 24 9.33 -1.86 6.12
C TRP A 24 10.10 -0.67 5.53
N CYS A 25 10.91 -0.88 4.50
CA CYS A 25 11.50 0.23 3.76
C CYS A 25 10.40 0.96 2.95
N ASP A 26 10.55 2.26 2.77
CA ASP A 26 9.49 3.11 2.23
C ASP A 26 9.93 3.85 0.98
N ALA A 27 9.83 3.16 -0.15
CA ALA A 27 9.94 3.77 -1.45
C ALA A 27 8.63 4.47 -1.81
N PRO A 28 8.69 5.69 -2.38
CA PRO A 28 7.50 6.47 -2.72
C PRO A 28 6.72 5.82 -3.88
N LEU A 29 5.47 6.27 -4.05
CA LEU A 29 4.64 5.95 -5.21
C LEU A 29 5.30 6.45 -6.50
N THR A 30 5.08 5.73 -7.60
CA THR A 30 5.39 6.23 -8.95
C THR A 30 4.26 7.10 -9.46
N ASP A 31 4.47 7.82 -10.56
CA ASP A 31 3.39 8.53 -11.25
C ASP A 31 2.23 7.59 -11.63
N PHE A 32 2.56 6.34 -11.98
CA PHE A 32 1.57 5.31 -12.23
C PHE A 32 0.84 4.89 -10.95
N GLY A 33 1.54 4.75 -9.82
CA GLY A 33 0.92 4.49 -8.51
C GLY A 33 -0.02 5.61 -8.06
N ILE A 34 0.35 6.86 -8.29
CA ILE A 34 -0.50 8.03 -8.04
C ILE A 34 -1.74 8.00 -8.93
N TYR A 35 -1.57 7.70 -10.22
CA TYR A 35 -2.69 7.52 -11.15
C TYR A 35 -3.66 6.44 -10.68
N GLN A 36 -3.14 5.27 -10.25
CA GLN A 36 -3.98 4.18 -9.71
C GLN A 36 -4.81 4.63 -8.50
N ALA A 37 -4.21 5.37 -7.56
CA ALA A 37 -4.92 5.88 -6.39
C ALA A 37 -6.04 6.87 -6.78
N LYS A 38 -5.77 7.78 -7.73
CA LYS A 38 -6.76 8.74 -8.24
C LYS A 38 -7.93 8.07 -8.95
N VAL A 39 -7.67 7.04 -9.75
CA VAL A 39 -8.73 6.25 -10.42
C VAL A 39 -9.63 5.57 -9.39
N ALA A 40 -9.06 5.00 -8.33
CA ALA A 40 -9.85 4.41 -7.24
C ALA A 40 -10.68 5.47 -6.48
N GLY A 41 -10.10 6.65 -6.21
CA GLY A 41 -10.82 7.77 -5.63
C GLY A 41 -12.01 8.22 -6.49
N GLN A 42 -11.82 8.28 -7.82
CA GLN A 42 -12.90 8.60 -8.75
C GLN A 42 -14.01 7.55 -8.75
N TYR A 43 -13.65 6.26 -8.71
CA TYR A 43 -14.62 5.17 -8.61
C TYR A 43 -15.53 5.31 -7.38
N PHE A 44 -14.98 5.64 -6.20
CA PHE A 44 -15.81 5.84 -5.01
C PHE A 44 -16.76 7.03 -5.13
N LYS A 45 -16.33 8.12 -5.78
CA LYS A 45 -17.19 9.28 -6.06
C LYS A 45 -18.32 8.92 -7.02
N ASP A 46 -18.00 8.26 -8.12
CA ASP A 46 -18.96 7.89 -9.17
C ASP A 46 -20.02 6.89 -8.66
N THR A 47 -19.64 6.03 -7.71
CA THR A 47 -20.53 5.04 -7.10
C THR A 47 -21.24 5.54 -5.84
N GLY A 48 -20.93 6.76 -5.36
CA GLY A 48 -21.50 7.32 -4.14
C GLY A 48 -21.07 6.61 -2.85
N ILE A 49 -19.93 5.91 -2.86
CA ILE A 49 -19.38 5.25 -1.67
C ILE A 49 -18.73 6.31 -0.78
N THR A 50 -19.18 6.37 0.47
CA THR A 50 -18.63 7.25 1.51
C THR A 50 -18.07 6.43 2.66
N PHE A 51 -17.15 7.03 3.42
CA PHE A 51 -16.45 6.36 4.53
C PHE A 51 -16.63 7.17 5.81
N ASP A 52 -17.07 6.48 6.87
CA ASP A 52 -17.18 7.06 8.21
C ASP A 52 -15.82 7.17 8.91
N ASP A 53 -14.97 6.16 8.72
CA ASP A 53 -13.65 6.04 9.34
C ASP A 53 -12.62 5.54 8.31
N ALA A 54 -11.38 5.97 8.47
CA ALA A 54 -10.26 5.56 7.63
C ALA A 54 -9.02 5.19 8.45
N TYR A 55 -8.29 4.20 7.94
CA TYR A 55 -7.11 3.64 8.57
C TYR A 55 -6.04 3.38 7.52
N SER A 56 -4.79 3.66 7.86
CA SER A 56 -3.63 3.27 7.04
C SER A 56 -2.55 2.69 7.94
N SER A 57 -1.59 2.00 7.32
CA SER A 57 -0.33 1.70 7.97
C SER A 57 0.45 2.98 8.28
N THR A 58 1.59 2.86 8.96
CA THR A 58 2.51 4.01 9.14
C THR A 58 3.41 4.26 7.93
N GLN A 59 3.24 3.53 6.82
CA GLN A 59 4.07 3.65 5.62
C GLN A 59 3.51 4.76 4.72
N GLU A 60 4.37 5.65 4.26
CA GLU A 60 4.09 6.81 3.43
C GLU A 60 3.33 6.41 2.17
N ARG A 61 3.79 5.39 1.43
CA ARG A 61 3.07 4.88 0.23
C ARG A 61 1.60 4.52 0.46
N ALA A 62 1.26 4.04 1.65
CA ALA A 62 -0.11 3.69 2.02
C ALA A 62 -0.90 4.91 2.55
N CYS A 63 -0.21 5.85 3.20
CA CYS A 63 -0.79 7.14 3.60
C CYS A 63 -1.15 7.97 2.36
N ASP A 64 -0.19 8.15 1.45
CA ASP A 64 -0.36 8.90 0.20
C ASP A 64 -1.49 8.33 -0.65
N THR A 65 -1.57 6.99 -0.75
CA THR A 65 -2.69 6.35 -1.47
C THR A 65 -4.04 6.74 -0.86
N LEU A 66 -4.17 6.67 0.47
CA LEU A 66 -5.42 7.02 1.17
C LEU A 66 -5.76 8.50 0.97
N GLU A 67 -4.77 9.38 1.11
CA GLU A 67 -4.92 10.81 0.91
C GLU A 67 -5.36 11.14 -0.53
N LEU A 68 -4.75 10.51 -1.53
CA LEU A 68 -5.14 10.66 -2.94
C LEU A 68 -6.56 10.15 -3.22
N VAL A 69 -6.95 9.03 -2.61
CA VAL A 69 -8.29 8.44 -2.76
C VAL A 69 -9.38 9.32 -2.14
N THR A 70 -9.04 10.03 -1.05
CA THR A 70 -10.00 10.82 -0.26
C THR A 70 -9.90 12.33 -0.51
N ASP A 71 -9.13 12.75 -1.52
CA ASP A 71 -8.72 14.15 -1.77
C ASP A 71 -8.14 14.86 -0.53
N GLY A 72 -7.55 14.11 0.42
CA GLY A 72 -7.04 14.61 1.69
C GLY A 72 -8.11 15.13 2.65
N LYS A 73 -9.40 14.86 2.39
CA LYS A 73 -10.53 15.41 3.17
C LYS A 73 -10.93 14.55 4.36
N LEU A 74 -10.54 13.29 4.38
CA LEU A 74 -10.93 12.33 5.40
C LEU A 74 -9.81 12.16 6.43
N PRO A 75 -10.00 12.59 7.70
CA PRO A 75 -9.06 12.26 8.76
C PRO A 75 -8.93 10.75 8.91
N TYR A 76 -7.70 10.26 9.12
CA TYR A 76 -7.44 8.83 9.23
C TYR A 76 -6.44 8.52 10.34
N LYS A 77 -6.51 7.28 10.84
CA LYS A 77 -5.60 6.79 11.89
C LYS A 77 -4.48 5.95 11.27
N ARG A 78 -3.23 6.24 11.66
CA ARG A 78 -2.06 5.43 11.31
C ARG A 78 -1.87 4.31 12.32
N VAL A 79 -1.90 3.06 11.87
CA VAL A 79 -1.87 1.86 12.72
C VAL A 79 -0.63 1.02 12.42
N LYS A 80 0.26 0.85 13.40
CA LYS A 80 1.49 0.06 13.24
C LYS A 80 1.24 -1.41 12.87
N GLY A 81 0.13 -1.98 13.34
CA GLY A 81 -0.26 -3.36 13.04
C GLY A 81 -0.68 -3.60 11.58
N LEU A 82 -0.86 -2.55 10.78
CA LEU A 82 -1.17 -2.64 9.34
C LEU A 82 0.08 -2.54 8.45
N LYS A 83 1.29 -2.53 9.04
CA LYS A 83 2.52 -2.51 8.26
C LYS A 83 2.67 -3.77 7.40
N GLU A 84 3.34 -3.63 6.27
CA GLU A 84 3.73 -4.77 5.44
C GLU A 84 4.66 -5.70 6.25
N TRP A 85 4.83 -6.92 5.77
CA TRP A 85 5.78 -7.87 6.31
C TRP A 85 7.18 -7.26 6.36
N ASN A 86 7.91 -7.52 7.45
CA ASN A 86 9.30 -7.11 7.57
C ASN A 86 10.17 -8.18 6.89
N PHE A 87 10.86 -7.82 5.81
CA PHE A 87 11.72 -8.76 5.09
C PHE A 87 13.17 -8.78 5.61
N GLY A 88 13.47 -8.02 6.67
CA GLY A 88 14.76 -8.04 7.34
C GLY A 88 15.90 -7.64 6.41
N THR A 89 16.91 -8.50 6.28
CA THR A 89 18.07 -8.25 5.41
C THR A 89 17.74 -8.26 3.92
N PHE A 90 16.55 -8.72 3.53
CA PHE A 90 16.10 -8.69 2.14
C PHE A 90 15.47 -7.36 1.73
N GLU A 91 15.23 -6.42 2.65
CA GLU A 91 14.70 -5.09 2.30
C GLU A 91 15.61 -4.41 1.26
N GLY A 92 15.05 -4.05 0.10
CA GLY A 92 15.79 -3.41 -1.00
C GLY A 92 16.62 -4.36 -1.89
N GLU A 93 16.67 -5.65 -1.57
CA GLU A 93 17.23 -6.70 -2.41
C GLU A 93 16.33 -6.99 -3.62
N SER A 94 16.89 -7.68 -4.61
CA SER A 94 16.09 -8.11 -5.77
C SER A 94 15.02 -9.12 -5.36
N THR A 95 13.79 -8.97 -5.88
CA THR A 95 12.71 -9.93 -5.64
C THR A 95 13.08 -11.38 -6.01
N PRO A 96 13.83 -11.64 -7.11
CA PRO A 96 14.32 -12.99 -7.41
C PRO A 96 15.24 -13.58 -6.33
N ALA A 97 16.03 -12.75 -5.63
CA ALA A 97 16.90 -13.24 -4.54
C ALA A 97 16.08 -13.77 -3.36
N LEU A 98 15.05 -13.02 -2.94
CA LEU A 98 14.13 -13.48 -1.90
C LEU A 98 13.41 -14.77 -2.32
N TRP A 99 12.93 -14.84 -3.56
CA TRP A 99 12.24 -16.03 -4.06
C TRP A 99 13.14 -17.28 -4.04
N ARG A 100 14.39 -17.15 -4.50
CA ARG A 100 15.37 -18.25 -4.44
C ARG A 100 15.60 -18.73 -3.01
N PHE A 101 15.84 -17.79 -2.09
CA PHE A 101 16.01 -18.12 -0.67
C PHE A 101 14.80 -18.86 -0.09
N LEU A 102 13.58 -18.37 -0.38
CA LEU A 102 12.36 -19.03 0.08
C LEU A 102 12.25 -20.43 -0.51
N CYS A 103 12.43 -20.61 -1.82
CA CYS A 103 12.39 -21.94 -2.45
C CYS A 103 13.40 -22.93 -1.84
N ASP A 104 14.60 -22.47 -1.49
CA ASP A 104 15.62 -23.32 -0.86
C ASP A 104 15.27 -23.69 0.59
N LEU A 105 14.53 -22.84 1.31
CA LEU A 105 14.08 -23.12 2.68
C LEU A 105 13.01 -24.22 2.75
N TRP A 106 12.25 -24.42 1.68
CA TRP A 106 11.17 -25.42 1.59
C TRP A 106 11.60 -26.73 0.92
N ARG A 107 12.91 -26.92 0.69
CA ARG A 107 13.50 -28.18 0.24
C ARG A 107 14.04 -28.96 1.43
#